data_AF-A0A831TXC4-F1
#
_entry.id   AF-A0A831TXC4-F1
#
_cell.length_a   1.000
_cell.length_b   1.000
_cell.length_c   1.000
_cell.angle_alpha   90.00
_cell.angle_beta   90.00
_cell.angle_gamma   90.00
#
_symmetry.space_group_name_H-M   'P 1'
#
loop_
_entity.id
_entity.type
_entity.pdbx_description
1 polymer ?
#
loop_
_entity_poly.entity_id
_entity_poly.type
_entity_poly.pdbx_seq_one_letter_code
_entity_poly.pdbx_strand_id
1 'polypeptide(L)'
;VPAYLFLPRARGRHPAVLCLHQTTRLGKAEPAGLGGRSDLHYALHLAERGYVTLAPDYVNFGEHRFDPYAAGYASGSMKAIWDNLRAVDLLQSLPEVDPRRIGVIGHSLGGHNALFTAAFDERLIAIVSNCGFTAFPAYYGGNLAGWSGPTYMPRLRSEFGLDPRRVPFDFHEIVAALAPRAFLAIAPVRDDNFAVEGVREVIDAARAVYRLFGASERLAALYPDAAHAFPSEAREVAYAWLDRWLGR
;
A
#
# COMPACT_ATOMS: atom_id res chain seq x y z
N VAL A 1 -10.98 13.29 -6.26
CA VAL A 1 -11.25 11.93 -5.73
C VAL A 1 -11.94 12.09 -4.39
N PRO A 2 -13.09 11.45 -4.14
CA PRO A 2 -13.72 11.45 -2.84
C PRO A 2 -12.80 10.83 -1.78
N ALA A 3 -12.68 11.46 -0.61
CA ALA A 3 -11.79 11.02 0.46
C ALA A 3 -12.34 11.40 1.84
N TYR A 4 -11.96 10.65 2.88
CA TYR A 4 -12.12 11.06 4.28
C TYR A 4 -10.79 11.55 4.85
N LEU A 5 -10.82 12.73 5.47
CA LEU A 5 -9.68 13.33 6.16
C LEU A 5 -9.99 13.40 7.65
N PHE A 6 -9.07 12.89 8.47
CA PHE A 6 -9.11 13.02 9.92
C PHE A 6 -7.99 13.94 10.38
N LEU A 7 -8.33 14.94 11.18
CA LEU A 7 -7.40 15.88 11.79
C LEU A 7 -7.34 15.63 13.31
N PRO A 8 -6.15 15.48 13.91
CA PRO A 8 -6.01 15.42 15.35
C PRO A 8 -6.56 16.68 16.03
N ARG A 9 -7.19 16.52 17.21
CA ARG A 9 -7.64 17.68 18.01
C ARG A 9 -6.48 18.48 18.60
N ALA A 10 -5.33 17.84 18.80
CA ALA A 10 -4.15 18.48 19.33
C ALA A 10 -3.60 19.50 18.33
N ARG A 11 -3.22 20.69 18.80
CA ARG A 11 -2.61 21.73 17.97
C ARG A 11 -1.19 21.33 17.53
N GLY A 12 -0.76 21.85 16.38
CA GLY A 12 0.59 21.66 15.85
C GLY A 12 0.64 20.78 14.61
N ARG A 13 1.86 20.50 14.16
CA ARG A 13 2.11 19.63 13.01
C ARG A 13 2.27 18.17 13.45
N HIS A 14 1.53 17.30 12.80
CA HIS A 14 1.50 15.86 13.05
C HIS A 14 2.08 15.10 11.85
N PRO A 15 2.59 13.89 12.06
CA PRO A 15 2.82 12.98 10.96
C PRO A 15 1.49 12.63 10.26
N ALA A 16 1.55 12.35 8.97
CA ALA A 16 0.38 12.01 8.17
C ALA A 16 0.48 10.59 7.58
N VAL A 17 -0.67 9.94 7.37
CA VAL A 17 -0.72 8.62 6.74
C VAL A 17 -1.80 8.57 5.66
N LEU A 18 -1.39 8.23 4.44
CA LEU A 18 -2.29 7.87 3.35
C LEU A 18 -2.81 6.43 3.58
N CYS A 19 -4.12 6.28 3.71
CA CYS A 19 -4.77 5.04 4.12
C CYS A 19 -5.58 4.44 2.96
N LEU A 20 -5.00 3.49 2.24
CA LEU A 20 -5.53 2.98 0.97
C LEU A 20 -6.34 1.71 1.18
N HIS A 21 -7.60 1.67 0.73
CA HIS A 21 -8.54 0.56 1.00
C HIS A 21 -8.34 -0.67 0.10
N GLN A 22 -8.72 -1.84 0.61
CA GLN A 22 -8.86 -3.12 -0.09
C GLN A 22 -9.97 -3.14 -1.15
N THR A 23 -10.15 -4.27 -1.84
CA THR A 23 -11.25 -4.48 -2.80
C THR A 23 -12.60 -4.54 -2.08
N THR A 24 -13.23 -3.39 -1.85
CA THR A 24 -14.51 -3.26 -1.13
C THR A 24 -15.41 -2.21 -1.78
N ARG A 25 -16.72 -2.48 -1.87
CA ARG A 25 -17.68 -1.47 -2.40
C ARG A 25 -17.78 -0.24 -1.50
N LEU A 26 -17.46 -0.37 -0.22
CA LEU A 26 -17.42 0.73 0.74
C LEU A 26 -16.34 1.76 0.42
N GLY A 27 -15.31 1.36 -0.34
CA GLY A 27 -14.17 2.22 -0.66
C GLY A 27 -13.51 2.77 0.60
N LYS A 28 -13.29 4.09 0.61
CA LYS A 28 -12.72 4.86 1.73
C LYS A 28 -13.48 4.73 3.06
N ALA A 29 -14.75 4.33 3.04
CA ALA A 29 -15.55 4.26 4.27
C ALA A 29 -15.06 3.16 5.22
N GLU A 30 -14.50 2.06 4.71
CA GLU A 30 -13.99 0.98 5.56
C GLU A 30 -12.74 1.39 6.36
N PRO A 31 -11.65 1.91 5.77
CA PRO A 31 -10.54 2.42 6.58
C PRO A 31 -10.91 3.57 7.50
N ALA A 32 -11.94 4.36 7.15
CA ALA A 32 -12.48 5.44 7.97
C ALA A 32 -13.35 4.97 9.16
N GLY A 33 -13.60 3.66 9.30
CA GLY A 33 -14.40 3.12 10.40
C GLY A 33 -15.92 3.28 10.23
N LEU A 34 -16.39 3.54 9.02
CA LEU A 34 -17.81 3.78 8.70
C LEU A 34 -18.51 2.53 8.15
N GLY A 35 -17.98 1.34 8.45
CA GLY A 35 -18.55 0.05 8.06
C GLY A 35 -17.48 -0.99 7.78
N GLY A 36 -17.89 -2.16 7.30
CA GLY A 36 -16.97 -3.25 6.97
C GLY A 36 -16.36 -3.89 8.21
N ARG A 37 -15.14 -4.42 8.09
CA ARG A 37 -14.47 -5.12 9.19
C ARG A 37 -13.62 -4.16 10.01
N SER A 38 -13.76 -4.24 11.34
CA SER A 38 -13.02 -3.36 12.27
C SER A 38 -11.51 -3.53 12.21
N ASP A 39 -11.00 -4.69 11.78
CA ASP A 39 -9.57 -4.88 11.55
C ASP A 39 -9.03 -4.05 10.39
N LEU A 40 -9.88 -3.50 9.54
CA LEU A 40 -9.50 -2.68 8.40
C LEU A 40 -9.74 -1.19 8.63
N HIS A 41 -10.12 -0.77 9.85
CA HIS A 41 -10.38 0.64 10.22
C HIS A 41 -9.10 1.44 10.51
N TYR A 42 -8.00 1.16 9.80
CA TYR A 42 -6.69 1.70 10.13
C TYR A 42 -6.55 3.21 9.96
N ALA A 43 -7.38 3.90 9.16
CA ALA A 43 -7.37 5.36 9.15
C ALA A 43 -7.94 5.92 10.45
N LEU A 44 -9.05 5.36 10.94
CA LEU A 44 -9.61 5.72 12.24
C LEU A 44 -8.62 5.43 13.38
N HIS A 45 -8.04 4.23 13.43
CA HIS A 45 -7.08 3.86 14.48
C HIS A 45 -5.85 4.78 14.49
N LEU A 46 -5.31 5.11 13.31
CA LEU A 46 -4.16 6.03 13.22
C LEU A 46 -4.57 7.47 13.57
N ALA A 47 -5.78 7.91 13.24
CA ALA A 47 -6.28 9.23 13.67
C ALA A 47 -6.44 9.32 15.20
N GLU A 48 -6.94 8.26 15.85
CA GLU A 48 -7.01 8.15 17.31
C GLU A 48 -5.60 8.13 17.95
N ARG A 49 -4.64 7.57 17.21
CA ARG A 49 -3.20 7.70 17.46
C ARG A 49 -2.66 9.04 16.92
N GLY A 50 -3.42 10.11 16.86
CA GLY A 50 -2.89 11.46 16.59
C GLY A 50 -2.18 11.69 15.24
N TYR A 51 -2.35 10.81 14.25
CA TYR A 51 -1.93 11.08 12.88
C TYR A 51 -2.97 11.93 12.16
N VAL A 52 -2.54 12.73 11.20
CA VAL A 52 -3.45 13.18 10.13
C VAL A 52 -3.62 12.02 9.16
N THR A 53 -4.85 11.54 8.93
CA THR A 53 -5.06 10.42 8.01
C THR A 53 -5.96 10.81 6.86
N LEU A 54 -5.59 10.39 5.66
CA LEU A 54 -6.39 10.61 4.45
C LEU A 54 -6.69 9.26 3.80
N ALA A 55 -7.98 8.93 3.66
CA ALA A 55 -8.46 7.72 3.02
C ALA A 55 -9.20 8.07 1.72
N PRO A 56 -8.56 7.99 0.53
CA PRO A 56 -9.21 8.21 -0.75
C PRO A 56 -9.89 6.94 -1.30
N ASP A 57 -10.89 7.11 -2.14
CA ASP A 57 -11.42 6.03 -2.97
C ASP A 57 -10.46 5.66 -4.11
N TYR A 58 -10.26 4.36 -4.33
CA TYR A 58 -9.62 3.81 -5.52
C TYR A 58 -10.55 3.97 -6.74
N VAL A 59 -9.95 4.04 -7.94
CA VAL A 59 -10.67 4.16 -9.21
C VAL A 59 -11.77 3.09 -9.35
N ASN A 60 -13.01 3.53 -9.54
CA ASN A 60 -14.23 2.71 -9.65
C ASN A 60 -14.67 1.96 -8.37
N PHE A 61 -14.17 2.38 -7.21
CA PHE A 61 -14.66 1.97 -5.89
C PHE A 61 -15.30 3.16 -5.16
N GLY A 62 -16.06 2.87 -4.09
CA GLY A 62 -16.77 3.87 -3.30
C GLY A 62 -17.58 4.81 -4.18
N GLU A 63 -17.27 6.10 -4.12
CA GLU A 63 -17.90 7.17 -4.91
C GLU A 63 -17.08 7.57 -6.14
N HIS A 64 -15.85 7.06 -6.31
CA HIS A 64 -14.98 7.45 -7.42
C HIS A 64 -15.35 6.73 -8.72
N ARG A 65 -16.32 7.27 -9.46
CA ARG A 65 -16.64 6.83 -10.84
C ARG A 65 -15.72 7.54 -11.84
N PHE A 66 -14.89 6.78 -12.55
CA PHE A 66 -13.95 7.34 -13.52
C PHE A 66 -13.56 6.30 -14.58
N ASP A 67 -13.52 6.70 -15.85
CA ASP A 67 -12.97 5.87 -16.92
C ASP A 67 -11.48 6.22 -17.13
N PRO A 68 -10.54 5.40 -16.62
CA PRO A 68 -9.12 5.68 -16.78
C PRO A 68 -8.67 5.62 -18.24
N TYR A 69 -9.29 4.77 -19.07
CA TYR A 69 -8.85 4.55 -20.45
C TYR A 69 -9.30 5.68 -21.36
N ALA A 70 -10.53 6.16 -21.20
CA ALA A 70 -10.99 7.35 -21.91
C ALA A 70 -10.15 8.60 -21.58
N ALA A 71 -9.56 8.65 -20.38
CA ALA A 71 -8.64 9.69 -19.94
C ALA A 71 -7.16 9.44 -20.32
N GLY A 72 -6.87 8.39 -21.11
CA GLY A 72 -5.53 8.10 -21.62
C GLY A 72 -4.60 7.33 -20.65
N TYR A 73 -5.10 6.85 -19.52
CA TYR A 73 -4.31 6.02 -18.60
C TYR A 73 -4.24 4.57 -19.09
N ALA A 74 -3.09 3.94 -18.88
CA ALA A 74 -2.88 2.54 -19.25
C ALA A 74 -3.65 1.55 -18.35
N SER A 75 -4.04 1.95 -17.14
CA SER A 75 -4.82 1.13 -16.22
C SER A 75 -5.45 1.92 -15.08
N GLY A 76 -6.34 1.27 -14.33
CA GLY A 76 -6.85 1.77 -13.05
C GLY A 76 -5.73 2.06 -12.04
N SER A 77 -4.70 1.21 -11.94
CA SER A 77 -3.56 1.45 -11.04
C SER A 77 -2.77 2.70 -11.40
N MET A 78 -2.52 2.96 -12.69
CA MET A 78 -1.80 4.19 -13.09
C MET A 78 -2.60 5.45 -12.71
N LYS A 79 -3.92 5.41 -12.85
CA LYS A 79 -4.78 6.51 -12.41
C LYS A 79 -4.83 6.61 -10.88
N ALA A 80 -4.90 5.49 -10.16
CA ALA A 80 -4.88 5.47 -8.69
C ALA A 80 -3.56 6.01 -8.11
N ILE A 81 -2.42 5.70 -8.74
CA ILE A 81 -1.12 6.29 -8.39
C ILE A 81 -1.20 7.81 -8.51
N TRP A 82 -1.67 8.33 -9.65
CA TRP A 82 -1.82 9.78 -9.83
C TRP A 82 -2.74 10.43 -8.78
N ASP A 83 -3.86 9.78 -8.47
CA ASP A 83 -4.78 10.23 -7.42
C ASP A 83 -4.10 10.31 -6.05
N ASN A 84 -3.30 9.30 -5.74
CA ASN A 84 -2.56 9.26 -4.49
C ASN A 84 -1.44 10.31 -4.43
N LEU A 85 -0.74 10.58 -5.54
CA LEU A 85 0.21 11.70 -5.62
C LEU A 85 -0.48 13.04 -5.30
N ARG A 86 -1.70 13.26 -5.83
CA ARG A 86 -2.51 14.45 -5.50
C ARG A 86 -3.00 14.44 -4.06
N ALA A 87 -3.27 13.27 -3.48
CA ALA A 87 -3.60 13.12 -2.07
C ALA A 87 -2.42 13.50 -1.17
N VAL A 88 -1.19 13.14 -1.54
CA VAL A 88 0.03 13.57 -0.85
C VAL A 88 0.26 15.08 -0.99
N ASP A 89 -0.02 15.67 -2.16
CA ASP A 89 0.03 17.14 -2.33
C ASP A 89 -0.94 17.85 -1.37
N LEU A 90 -2.18 17.32 -1.25
CA LEU A 90 -3.16 17.83 -0.30
C LEU A 90 -2.61 17.73 1.12
N LEU A 91 -2.10 16.57 1.54
CA LEU A 91 -1.51 16.41 2.88
C LEU A 91 -0.40 17.43 3.14
N GLN A 92 0.51 17.67 2.20
CA GLN A 92 1.60 18.65 2.37
C GLN A 92 1.12 20.10 2.46
N SER A 93 -0.06 20.40 1.92
CA SER A 93 -0.65 21.74 1.97
C SER A 93 -1.33 22.04 3.32
N LEU A 94 -1.64 21.02 4.12
CA LEU A 94 -2.35 21.20 5.40
C LEU A 94 -1.42 21.77 6.48
N PRO A 95 -1.81 22.84 7.21
CA PRO A 95 -1.01 23.38 8.29
C PRO A 95 -0.80 22.40 9.46
N GLU A 96 -1.68 21.40 9.60
CA GLU A 96 -1.62 20.32 10.58
C GLU A 96 -0.61 19.22 10.25
N VAL A 97 -0.02 19.21 9.05
CA VAL A 97 0.89 18.14 8.59
C VAL A 97 2.34 18.61 8.62
N ASP A 98 3.24 17.76 9.13
CA ASP A 98 4.67 17.89 8.84
C ASP A 98 4.96 17.26 7.46
N PRO A 99 5.30 18.05 6.43
CA PRO A 99 5.44 17.56 5.06
C PRO A 99 6.60 16.57 4.88
N ARG A 100 7.46 16.39 5.89
CA ARG A 100 8.58 15.43 5.90
C ARG A 100 8.22 14.10 6.58
N ARG A 101 7.02 13.98 7.16
CA ARG A 101 6.61 12.81 7.96
C ARG A 101 5.31 12.24 7.42
N ILE A 102 5.35 11.77 6.18
CA ILE A 102 4.20 11.17 5.50
C ILE A 102 4.48 9.68 5.24
N GLY A 103 3.57 8.83 5.71
CA GLY A 103 3.58 7.39 5.43
C GLY A 103 2.37 6.95 4.60
N VAL A 104 2.36 5.67 4.24
CA VAL A 104 1.25 5.01 3.56
C VAL A 104 1.02 3.63 4.14
N ILE A 105 -0.26 3.24 4.24
CA ILE A 105 -0.68 1.91 4.68
C ILE A 105 -1.84 1.43 3.81
N GLY A 106 -1.88 0.12 3.55
CA GLY A 106 -3.06 -0.49 2.95
C GLY A 106 -3.09 -2.01 3.06
N HIS A 107 -4.28 -2.56 2.81
CA HIS A 107 -4.55 -3.99 2.81
C HIS A 107 -5.00 -4.47 1.42
N SER A 108 -4.54 -5.64 0.96
CA SER A 108 -4.98 -6.25 -0.32
C SER A 108 -4.72 -5.30 -1.50
N LEU A 109 -5.75 -4.91 -2.27
CA LEU A 109 -5.66 -3.83 -3.26
C LEU A 109 -4.99 -2.57 -2.70
N GLY A 110 -5.27 -2.19 -1.46
CA GLY A 110 -4.65 -1.06 -0.79
C GLY A 110 -3.16 -1.29 -0.49
N GLY A 111 -2.77 -2.53 -0.17
CA GLY A 111 -1.37 -2.90 0.05
C GLY A 111 -0.56 -2.90 -1.25
N HIS A 112 -1.16 -3.39 -2.34
CA HIS A 112 -0.63 -3.25 -3.69
C HIS A 112 -0.47 -1.78 -4.07
N ASN A 113 -1.53 -0.98 -3.86
CA ASN A 113 -1.54 0.43 -4.19
C ASN A 113 -0.53 1.23 -3.36
N ALA A 114 -0.33 0.89 -2.09
CA ALA A 114 0.68 1.51 -1.22
C ALA A 114 2.10 1.31 -1.79
N LEU A 115 2.40 0.09 -2.21
CA LEU A 115 3.69 -0.26 -2.80
C LEU A 115 3.94 0.50 -4.11
N PHE A 116 3.00 0.42 -5.06
CA PHE A 116 3.14 1.11 -6.34
C PHE A 116 3.14 2.63 -6.18
N THR A 117 2.29 3.20 -5.33
CA THR A 117 2.30 4.65 -5.08
C THR A 117 3.65 5.10 -4.54
N ALA A 118 4.22 4.38 -3.57
CA ALA A 118 5.52 4.72 -3.01
C ALA A 118 6.67 4.58 -4.02
N ALA A 119 6.55 3.72 -5.03
CA ALA A 119 7.52 3.66 -6.12
C ALA A 119 7.53 4.93 -6.99
N PHE A 120 6.42 5.68 -7.06
CA PHE A 120 6.29 6.92 -7.83
C PHE A 120 6.35 8.20 -6.97
N ASP A 121 6.29 8.08 -5.65
CA ASP A 121 6.31 9.23 -4.74
C ASP A 121 7.28 9.01 -3.56
N GLU A 122 8.45 9.64 -3.64
CA GLU A 122 9.51 9.56 -2.63
C GLU A 122 9.17 10.27 -1.32
N ARG A 123 8.11 11.10 -1.29
CA ARG A 123 7.66 11.79 -0.08
C ARG A 123 7.05 10.84 0.94
N LEU A 124 6.64 9.64 0.51
CA LEU A 124 6.17 8.56 1.37
C LEU A 124 7.39 7.85 1.98
N ILE A 125 7.71 8.15 3.24
CA ILE A 125 8.95 7.70 3.88
C ILE A 125 8.78 6.43 4.74
N ALA A 126 7.54 6.07 5.07
CA ALA A 126 7.19 4.85 5.80
C ALA A 126 6.01 4.15 5.13
N ILE A 127 6.22 2.93 4.66
CA ILE A 127 5.32 2.17 3.80
C ILE A 127 4.96 0.86 4.51
N VAL A 128 3.67 0.59 4.65
CA VAL A 128 3.13 -0.68 5.15
C VAL A 128 2.25 -1.31 4.07
N SER A 129 2.62 -2.51 3.63
CA SER A 129 1.83 -3.32 2.70
C SER A 129 1.36 -4.59 3.38
N ASN A 130 0.07 -4.67 3.73
CA ASN A 130 -0.53 -5.88 4.28
C ASN A 130 -1.23 -6.68 3.18
N CYS A 131 -0.84 -7.94 3.00
CA CYS A 131 -1.40 -8.82 1.98
C CYS A 131 -1.44 -8.16 0.59
N GLY A 132 -0.38 -7.44 0.17
CA GLY A 132 -0.44 -6.58 -1.01
C GLY A 132 0.18 -7.15 -2.29
N PHE A 133 0.99 -8.20 -2.17
CA PHE A 133 1.78 -8.74 -3.27
C PHE A 133 2.33 -10.12 -2.94
N THR A 134 2.83 -10.80 -3.97
CA THR A 134 3.73 -11.95 -3.92
C THR A 134 4.58 -11.93 -5.21
N ALA A 135 5.68 -12.66 -5.29
CA ALA A 135 6.46 -12.73 -6.53
C ALA A 135 5.58 -13.27 -7.70
N PHE A 136 5.79 -12.79 -8.93
CA PHE A 136 4.99 -13.23 -10.07
C PHE A 136 4.97 -14.76 -10.25
N PRO A 137 6.08 -15.50 -10.15
CA PRO A 137 6.08 -16.97 -10.21
C PRO A 137 5.28 -17.65 -9.08
N ALA A 138 5.14 -17.00 -7.93
CA ALA A 138 4.43 -17.54 -6.77
C ALA A 138 2.92 -17.23 -6.79
N TYR A 139 2.48 -16.24 -7.56
CA TYR A 139 1.07 -15.87 -7.67
C TYR A 139 0.27 -16.96 -8.39
N TYR A 140 -0.53 -17.74 -7.66
CA TYR A 140 -1.28 -18.91 -8.18
C TYR A 140 -0.43 -19.85 -9.05
N GLY A 141 0.82 -20.11 -8.64
CA GLY A 141 1.76 -20.93 -9.42
C GLY A 141 2.16 -20.31 -10.77
N GLY A 142 2.25 -18.98 -10.83
CA GLY A 142 2.61 -18.22 -12.03
C GLY A 142 1.41 -17.78 -12.88
N ASN A 143 0.18 -18.03 -12.43
CA ASN A 143 -1.01 -17.61 -13.15
C ASN A 143 -1.35 -16.14 -12.87
N LEU A 144 -0.84 -15.25 -13.72
CA LEU A 144 -0.99 -13.80 -13.59
C LEU A 144 -2.38 -13.25 -13.98
N ALA A 145 -3.36 -14.11 -14.26
CA ALA A 145 -4.66 -13.68 -14.76
C ALA A 145 -5.37 -12.69 -13.82
N GLY A 146 -5.30 -12.90 -12.50
CA GLY A 146 -5.94 -12.03 -11.51
C GLY A 146 -5.39 -10.59 -11.46
N TRP A 147 -4.14 -10.38 -11.86
CA TRP A 147 -3.53 -9.05 -11.99
C TRP A 147 -3.64 -8.44 -13.38
N SER A 148 -4.09 -9.21 -14.38
CA SER A 148 -4.20 -8.74 -15.76
C SER A 148 -5.49 -7.97 -16.07
N GLY A 149 -6.32 -7.70 -15.06
CA GLY A 149 -7.56 -6.94 -15.22
C GLY A 149 -7.33 -5.44 -15.42
N PRO A 150 -8.34 -4.71 -15.91
CA PRO A 150 -8.22 -3.27 -16.17
C PRO A 150 -7.94 -2.44 -14.90
N THR A 151 -8.32 -2.94 -13.73
CA THR A 151 -8.04 -2.35 -12.43
C THR A 151 -6.54 -2.31 -12.10
N TYR A 152 -5.77 -3.27 -12.61
CA TYR A 152 -4.38 -3.57 -12.22
C TYR A 152 -3.39 -3.35 -13.37
N MET A 153 -2.85 -4.44 -13.94
CA MET A 153 -1.75 -4.47 -14.89
C MET A 153 -2.17 -5.20 -16.17
N PRO A 154 -3.01 -4.60 -17.04
CA PRO A 154 -3.55 -5.26 -18.24
C PRO A 154 -2.47 -5.76 -19.22
N ARG A 155 -1.29 -5.13 -19.22
CA ARG A 155 -0.15 -5.51 -20.05
C ARG A 155 0.42 -6.90 -19.73
N LEU A 156 0.18 -7.41 -18.52
CA LEU A 156 0.50 -8.81 -18.19
C LEU A 156 -0.13 -9.77 -19.20
N ARG A 157 -1.35 -9.50 -19.64
CA ARG A 157 -2.03 -10.29 -20.68
C ARG A 157 -1.65 -9.83 -22.07
N SER A 158 -1.82 -8.55 -22.38
CA SER A 158 -1.75 -8.06 -23.75
C SER A 158 -0.33 -8.07 -24.33
N GLU A 159 0.70 -7.97 -23.50
CA GLU A 159 2.11 -7.89 -23.95
C GLU A 159 2.91 -9.13 -23.52
N PHE A 160 2.72 -9.59 -22.28
CA PHE A 160 3.53 -10.67 -21.70
C PHE A 160 2.88 -12.06 -21.74
N GLY A 161 1.64 -12.16 -22.24
CA GLY A 161 0.94 -13.43 -22.43
C GLY A 161 0.71 -14.21 -21.12
N LEU A 162 0.63 -13.49 -19.99
CA LEU A 162 0.56 -14.03 -18.62
C LEU A 162 1.75 -14.89 -18.19
N ASP A 163 2.85 -14.90 -18.93
CA ASP A 163 4.05 -15.65 -18.56
C ASP A 163 4.92 -14.79 -17.63
N PRO A 164 5.10 -15.17 -16.35
CA PRO A 164 5.90 -14.39 -15.41
C PRO A 164 7.35 -14.19 -15.88
N ARG A 165 7.89 -15.11 -16.69
CA ARG A 165 9.27 -15.01 -17.22
C ARG A 165 9.42 -13.95 -18.31
N ARG A 166 8.31 -13.48 -18.88
CA ARG A 166 8.30 -12.45 -19.93
C ARG A 166 8.06 -11.05 -19.35
N VAL A 167 7.67 -10.94 -18.08
CA VAL A 167 7.48 -9.65 -17.40
C VAL A 167 8.86 -9.06 -17.10
N PRO A 168 9.11 -7.78 -17.46
CA PRO A 168 10.45 -7.20 -17.37
C PRO A 168 10.85 -6.77 -15.95
N PHE A 169 10.01 -7.06 -14.96
CA PHE A 169 10.27 -6.78 -13.56
C PHE A 169 9.52 -7.78 -12.66
N ASP A 170 9.86 -7.80 -11.37
CA ASP A 170 9.06 -8.42 -10.31
C ASP A 170 9.06 -7.54 -9.04
N PHE A 171 8.30 -7.93 -8.01
CA PHE A 171 8.08 -7.14 -6.80
C PHE A 171 9.35 -6.85 -5.99
N HIS A 172 10.42 -7.64 -6.16
CA HIS A 172 11.71 -7.38 -5.50
C HIS A 172 12.37 -6.10 -6.00
N GLU A 173 12.26 -5.76 -7.28
CA GLU A 173 12.77 -4.50 -7.82
C GLU A 173 11.98 -3.31 -7.29
N ILE A 174 10.65 -3.46 -7.16
CA ILE A 174 9.80 -2.41 -6.58
C ILE A 174 10.18 -2.17 -5.11
N VAL A 175 10.25 -3.22 -4.30
CA VAL A 175 10.62 -3.10 -2.88
C VAL A 175 12.04 -2.56 -2.72
N ALA A 176 12.98 -3.01 -3.55
CA ALA A 176 14.35 -2.50 -3.56
C ALA A 176 14.43 -1.01 -3.92
N ALA A 177 13.62 -0.54 -4.88
CA ALA A 177 13.53 0.88 -5.25
C ALA A 177 12.96 1.78 -4.15
N LEU A 178 12.38 1.20 -3.09
CA LEU A 178 11.98 1.97 -1.92
C LEU A 178 13.16 2.35 -1.03
N ALA A 179 14.30 1.64 -1.09
CA ALA A 179 15.46 1.96 -0.27
C ALA A 179 15.92 3.42 -0.48
N PRO A 180 16.29 4.17 0.58
CA PRO A 180 16.39 3.77 1.99
C PRO A 180 15.13 4.09 2.82
N ARG A 181 13.94 4.18 2.22
CA ARG A 181 12.69 4.47 2.92
C ARG A 181 12.21 3.24 3.68
N ALA A 182 11.44 3.42 4.74
CA ALA A 182 11.03 2.32 5.60
C ALA A 182 9.91 1.50 4.96
N PHE A 183 10.13 0.22 4.69
CA PHE A 183 9.13 -0.71 4.17
C PHE A 183 8.88 -1.90 5.12
N LEU A 184 7.61 -2.13 5.43
CA LEU A 184 7.11 -3.30 6.14
C LEU A 184 6.12 -4.09 5.28
N ALA A 185 6.43 -5.35 5.02
CA ALA A 185 5.47 -6.31 4.47
C ALA A 185 4.79 -7.10 5.60
N ILE A 186 3.48 -7.29 5.51
CA ILE A 186 2.74 -8.23 6.37
C ILE A 186 2.08 -9.25 5.45
N ALA A 187 2.50 -10.51 5.56
CA ALA A 187 2.09 -11.58 4.66
C ALA A 187 1.67 -12.82 5.46
N PRO A 188 0.36 -12.98 5.72
CA PRO A 188 -0.16 -14.14 6.44
C PRO A 188 0.19 -15.46 5.76
N VAL A 189 0.56 -16.47 6.54
CA VAL A 189 1.07 -17.75 6.01
C VAL A 189 0.00 -18.64 5.37
N ARG A 190 -1.30 -18.34 5.58
CA ARG A 190 -2.43 -19.04 4.98
C ARG A 190 -3.22 -18.14 4.02
N ASP A 191 -2.58 -17.12 3.46
CA ASP A 191 -3.18 -16.26 2.43
C ASP A 191 -3.30 -17.01 1.10
N ASP A 192 -4.53 -17.32 0.70
CA ASP A 192 -4.84 -18.06 -0.55
C ASP A 192 -4.63 -17.23 -1.82
N ASN A 193 -4.39 -15.92 -1.70
CA ASN A 193 -4.19 -15.02 -2.84
C ASN A 193 -2.71 -14.68 -3.04
N PHE A 194 -2.00 -14.43 -1.95
CA PHE A 194 -0.61 -13.99 -1.96
C PHE A 194 0.28 -14.97 -1.21
N ALA A 195 0.79 -15.97 -1.93
CA ALA A 195 1.67 -17.00 -1.37
C ALA A 195 2.85 -16.36 -0.61
N VAL A 196 3.01 -16.75 0.65
CA VAL A 196 4.00 -16.16 1.57
C VAL A 196 5.44 -16.44 1.13
N GLU A 197 5.67 -17.54 0.41
CA GLU A 197 6.95 -17.92 -0.17
C GLU A 197 7.46 -16.86 -1.13
N GLY A 198 6.61 -16.38 -2.04
CA GLY A 198 7.00 -15.31 -2.96
C GLY A 198 7.25 -13.97 -2.25
N VAL A 199 6.56 -13.70 -1.14
CA VAL A 199 6.87 -12.52 -0.31
C VAL A 199 8.24 -12.67 0.36
N ARG A 200 8.58 -13.85 0.89
CA ARG A 200 9.90 -14.11 1.47
C ARG A 200 11.02 -13.90 0.45
N GLU A 201 10.86 -14.46 -0.76
CA GLU A 201 11.80 -14.27 -1.87
C GLU A 201 12.00 -12.78 -2.20
N VAL A 202 10.90 -12.02 -2.29
CA VAL A 202 10.94 -10.58 -2.57
C VAL A 202 11.71 -9.81 -1.49
N ILE A 203 11.42 -10.10 -0.23
CA ILE A 203 12.08 -9.44 0.91
C ILE A 203 13.56 -9.81 0.95
N ASP A 204 13.90 -11.08 0.77
CA ASP A 204 15.29 -11.55 0.79
C ASP A 204 16.13 -10.93 -0.33
N ALA A 205 15.58 -10.81 -1.54
CA ALA A 205 16.24 -10.12 -2.64
C ALA A 205 16.47 -8.62 -2.35
N ALA A 206 15.47 -7.92 -1.79
CA ALA A 206 15.56 -6.50 -1.48
C ALA A 206 16.59 -6.18 -0.36
N ARG A 207 16.88 -7.12 0.55
CA ARG A 207 17.86 -6.93 1.65
C ARG A 207 19.24 -6.49 1.16
N ALA A 208 19.69 -6.95 -0.01
CA ALA A 208 20.99 -6.57 -0.56
C ALA A 208 21.04 -5.05 -0.85
N VAL A 209 19.98 -4.50 -1.42
CA VAL A 209 19.89 -3.06 -1.75
C VAL A 209 19.76 -2.22 -0.48
N TYR A 210 18.90 -2.62 0.47
CA TYR A 210 18.81 -1.89 1.74
C TYR A 210 20.14 -1.86 2.52
N ARG A 211 20.92 -2.93 2.46
CA ARG A 211 22.27 -2.99 3.05
C ARG A 211 23.26 -2.05 2.35
N LEU A 212 23.19 -1.95 1.02
CA LEU A 212 24.02 -1.01 0.24
C LEU A 212 23.81 0.44 0.69
N PHE A 213 22.57 0.81 1.03
CA PHE A 213 22.22 2.12 1.57
C PHE A 213 22.42 2.27 3.08
N GLY A 214 22.95 1.26 3.78
CA GLY A 214 23.10 1.29 5.24
C GLY A 214 21.77 1.38 6.00
N ALA A 215 20.69 0.89 5.40
CA ALA A 215 19.32 1.05 5.88
C ALA A 215 18.65 -0.31 6.18
N SER A 216 19.41 -1.34 6.56
CA SER A 216 18.87 -2.70 6.75
C SER A 216 17.73 -2.78 7.77
N GLU A 217 17.71 -1.90 8.77
CA GLU A 217 16.67 -1.79 9.78
C GLU A 217 15.35 -1.20 9.26
N ARG A 218 15.36 -0.63 8.04
CA ARG A 218 14.22 -0.05 7.33
C ARG A 218 13.53 -1.03 6.39
N LEU A 219 13.95 -2.30 6.37
CA LEU A 219 13.25 -3.36 5.66
C LEU A 219 12.83 -4.44 6.65
N ALA A 220 11.53 -4.69 6.77
CA ALA A 220 10.99 -5.70 7.67
C ALA A 220 9.85 -6.48 7.02
N ALA A 221 9.61 -7.69 7.53
CA ALA A 221 8.47 -8.50 7.16
C ALA A 221 7.91 -9.27 8.37
N LEU A 222 6.59 -9.41 8.43
CA LEU A 222 5.88 -10.20 9.42
C LEU A 222 5.00 -11.26 8.73
N TYR A 223 5.02 -12.48 9.26
CA TYR A 223 4.31 -13.62 8.68
C TYR A 223 3.32 -14.24 9.67
N PRO A 224 2.17 -13.59 9.95
CA PRO A 224 1.22 -14.07 10.95
C PRO A 224 0.56 -15.39 10.51
N ASP A 225 0.19 -16.24 11.48
CA ASP A 225 -0.67 -17.40 11.21
C ASP A 225 -2.14 -16.99 11.06
N ALA A 226 -2.46 -16.47 9.89
CA ALA A 226 -3.80 -16.08 9.49
C ALA A 226 -4.02 -16.33 7.99
N ALA A 227 -5.28 -16.28 7.58
CA ALA A 227 -5.67 -16.20 6.18
C ALA A 227 -5.47 -14.76 5.63
N HIS A 228 -6.11 -14.42 4.51
CA HIS A 228 -6.12 -13.07 3.93
C HIS A 228 -6.80 -12.05 4.88
N ALA A 229 -6.06 -11.52 5.84
CA ALA A 229 -6.57 -10.73 6.95
C ALA A 229 -5.54 -9.72 7.47
N PHE A 230 -5.96 -8.83 8.39
CA PHE A 230 -5.06 -7.95 9.13
C PHE A 230 -5.21 -8.14 10.64
N PRO A 231 -4.66 -9.22 11.23
CA PRO A 231 -4.82 -9.54 12.65
C PRO A 231 -4.35 -8.41 13.58
N SER A 232 -4.88 -8.38 14.80
CA SER A 232 -4.61 -7.27 15.75
C SER A 232 -3.13 -7.11 16.06
N GLU A 233 -2.44 -8.21 16.29
CA GLU A 233 -1.01 -8.25 16.58
C GLU A 233 -0.20 -7.69 15.41
N ALA A 234 -0.59 -8.05 14.18
CA ALA A 234 0.05 -7.54 12.98
C ALA A 234 -0.22 -6.04 12.75
N ARG A 235 -1.43 -5.56 13.10
CA ARG A 235 -1.77 -4.12 13.03
C ARG A 235 -0.95 -3.31 14.02
N GLU A 236 -0.77 -3.79 15.25
CA GLU A 236 0.07 -3.08 16.23
C GLU A 236 1.53 -3.00 15.76
N VAL A 237 2.06 -4.05 15.11
CA VAL A 237 3.39 -3.99 14.48
C VAL A 237 3.43 -2.95 13.37
N ALA A 238 2.40 -2.87 12.52
CA ALA A 238 2.30 -1.84 11.49
C ALA A 238 2.26 -0.42 12.08
N TYR A 239 1.49 -0.21 13.15
CA TYR A 239 1.39 1.09 13.78
C TYR A 239 2.69 1.48 14.48
N ALA A 240 3.35 0.54 15.16
CA ALA A 240 4.67 0.76 15.75
C ALA A 240 5.75 1.05 14.69
N TRP A 241 5.66 0.43 13.52
CA TRP A 241 6.53 0.74 12.38
C TRP A 241 6.36 2.19 11.90
N LEU A 242 5.11 2.63 11.74
CA LEU A 242 4.79 4.02 11.39
C LEU A 242 5.25 4.98 12.49
N ASP A 243 4.99 4.68 13.77
CA ASP A 243 5.43 5.51 14.91
C ASP A 243 6.96 5.71 14.89
N ARG A 244 7.72 4.62 14.72
CA ARG A 244 9.19 4.66 14.65
C ARG A 244 9.69 5.55 13.50
N TRP A 245 9.16 5.36 12.29
CA TRP A 245 9.74 5.98 11.09
C TRP A 245 9.15 7.35 10.75
N LEU A 246 7.99 7.68 11.33
CA LEU A 246 7.39 9.01 11.27
C LEU A 246 7.66 9.83 12.55
N GLY A 247 8.48 9.32 13.47
CA GLY A 247 8.97 10.05 14.64
C GLY A 247 7.84 10.51 15.56
N ARG A 248 7.01 9.57 16.00
CA ARG A 248 5.93 9.80 16.96
C ARG A 248 6.21 9.13 18.30
#